data_AF-A0A520IYK7-F1
#
_entry.id   AF-A0A520IYK7-F1
#
_cell.length_a   1.000
_cell.length_b   1.000
_cell.length_c   1.000
_cell.angle_alpha   90.00
_cell.angle_beta   90.00
_cell.angle_gamma   90.00
#
_symmetry.space_group_name_H-M   'P 1'
#
loop_
_entity.id
_entity.type
_entity.pdbx_description
1 polymer ?
#
loop_
_entity_poly.entity_id
_entity_poly.type
_entity_poly.pdbx_seq_one_letter_code
_entity_poly.pdbx_strand_id
1 'polypeptide(L)' 'PNTDPAQIKQNLITQLTGAVRWTQTVEQMLADGATEFIEVGPGNVLQGLVKKVNRAVQTASAG' A
#
# COMPACT_ATOMS: atom_id res chain seq x y z
N PRO A 1 16.18 -7.21 7.73
CA PRO A 1 15.77 -6.06 8.58
C PRO A 1 16.96 -5.13 8.83
N ASN A 2 16.81 -3.82 8.62
CA ASN A 2 17.85 -2.83 8.95
C ASN A 2 17.73 -2.48 10.44
N THR A 3 18.84 -2.54 11.17
CA THR A 3 18.90 -2.18 12.61
C THR A 3 19.78 -0.96 12.89
N ASP A 4 20.54 -0.48 11.90
CA ASP A 4 21.33 0.74 12.01
C ASP A 4 20.43 2.00 11.89
N PRO A 5 20.38 2.86 12.92
CA PRO A 5 19.60 4.10 12.88
C PRO A 5 19.96 5.03 11.71
N ALA A 6 21.24 5.10 11.31
CA ALA A 6 21.66 5.98 10.21
C ALA A 6 21.07 5.52 8.88
N GLN A 7 21.11 4.20 8.63
CA GLN A 7 20.53 3.60 7.44
C GLN A 7 18.99 3.72 7.42
N ILE A 8 18.33 3.53 8.57
CA ILE A 8 16.88 3.72 8.68
C ILE A 8 16.50 5.17 8.33
N LYS A 9 17.22 6.16 8.89
CA LYS A 9 16.98 7.58 8.61
C LYS A 9 17.11 7.88 7.11
N GLN A 10 18.17 7.38 6.48
CA GLN A 10 18.39 7.60 5.06
C GLN A 10 17.29 6.95 4.21
N ASN A 11 16.86 5.73 4.54
CA ASN A 11 15.77 5.04 3.84
C ASN A 11 14.45 5.80 3.95
N LEU A 12 14.12 6.33 5.14
CA LEU A 12 12.90 7.13 5.35
C LEU A 12 12.91 8.42 4.51
N ILE A 13 14.06 9.11 4.43
CA ILE A 13 14.22 10.30 3.58
C ILE A 13 13.94 9.93 2.11
N THR A 14 14.55 8.85 1.63
CA THR A 14 14.36 8.39 0.25
C THR A 14 12.92 7.96 -0.02
N GLN A 15 12.25 7.33 0.94
CA GLN A 15 10.83 6.96 0.81
C GLN A 15 9.91 8.19 0.75
N LEU A 16 10.23 9.24 1.50
CA LEU A 16 9.43 10.47 1.53
C LEU A 16 9.53 11.26 0.22
N THR A 17 10.69 11.24 -0.44
CA THR A 17 10.93 12.00 -1.68
C THR A 17 10.74 11.18 -2.95
N GLY A 18 10.63 9.85 -2.82
CA GLY A 18 10.45 8.92 -3.94
C GLY A 18 8.99 8.82 -4.39
N ALA A 19 8.80 8.40 -5.64
CA ALA A 19 7.47 8.07 -6.15
C ALA A 19 6.93 6.80 -5.48
N VAL A 20 5.65 6.83 -5.08
CA VAL A 20 4.96 5.67 -4.52
C VAL A 20 4.62 4.70 -5.65
N ARG A 21 5.15 3.46 -5.57
CA ARG A 21 4.92 2.39 -6.55
C ARG A 21 3.60 1.66 -6.31
N TRP A 22 2.51 2.41 -6.26
CA TRP A 22 1.22 1.93 -5.78
C TRP A 22 0.68 0.73 -6.57
N THR A 23 0.58 0.84 -7.90
CA THR A 23 0.05 -0.22 -8.76
C THR A 23 0.81 -1.51 -8.59
N GLN A 24 2.15 -1.45 -8.61
CA GLN A 24 3.00 -2.63 -8.46
C GLN A 24 2.85 -3.27 -7.09
N THR A 25 2.72 -2.47 -6.02
CA THR A 25 2.48 -2.98 -4.67
C THR A 25 1.16 -3.75 -4.60
N VAL A 26 0.07 -3.23 -5.19
CA VAL A 26 -1.22 -3.92 -5.21
C VAL A 26 -1.17 -5.19 -6.05
N GLU A 27 -0.58 -5.14 -7.26
CA GLU A 27 -0.39 -6.31 -8.11
C GLU A 27 0.39 -7.42 -7.40
N GLN A 28 1.45 -7.07 -6.67
CA GLN A 28 2.22 -8.03 -5.90
C GLN A 28 1.39 -8.65 -4.77
N MET A 29 0.64 -7.86 -4.00
CA MET A 29 -0.23 -8.39 -2.94
C MET A 29 -1.27 -9.37 -3.50
N LEU A 30 -1.83 -9.10 -4.68
CA LEU A 30 -2.75 -10.02 -5.36
C LEU A 30 -2.06 -11.31 -5.80
N ALA A 31 -0.84 -11.20 -6.34
CA ALA A 31 -0.03 -12.35 -6.73
C ALA A 31 0.35 -13.23 -5.52
N ASP A 32 0.55 -12.60 -4.36
CA ASP A 32 0.80 -13.27 -3.08
C ASP A 32 -0.48 -13.87 -2.45
N GLY A 33 -1.64 -13.71 -3.10
CA GLY A 33 -2.90 -14.35 -2.73
C GLY A 33 -3.86 -13.48 -1.92
N ALA A 34 -3.63 -12.17 -1.81
CA ALA A 34 -4.58 -11.27 -1.15
C ALA A 34 -5.91 -11.20 -1.94
N THR A 35 -7.03 -11.43 -1.25
CA THR A 35 -8.38 -11.41 -1.86
C THR A 35 -9.26 -10.28 -1.37
N GLU A 36 -8.91 -9.67 -0.24
CA GLU A 36 -9.67 -8.62 0.44
C GLU A 36 -8.75 -7.53 0.97
N PHE A 37 -9.18 -6.28 0.85
CA PHE A 37 -8.46 -5.10 1.34
C PHE A 37 -9.34 -4.28 2.27
N ILE A 38 -8.86 -4.01 3.47
CA ILE A 38 -9.56 -3.19 4.47
C ILE A 38 -8.80 -1.87 4.65
N GLU A 39 -9.45 -0.76 4.34
CA GLU A 39 -8.91 0.60 4.59
C GLU A 39 -9.33 1.05 6.00
N VAL A 40 -8.37 1.42 6.84
CA VAL A 40 -8.62 1.88 8.21
C VAL A 40 -8.61 3.41 8.23
N GLY A 41 -9.66 4.01 8.81
CA GLY A 41 -9.81 5.46 8.96
C GLY A 41 -10.92 6.09 8.10
N PRO A 42 -11.17 7.39 8.23
CA PRO A 42 -12.26 8.07 7.51
C PRO A 42 -11.94 8.19 6.02
N GLY A 43 -12.92 7.86 5.18
CA GLY A 43 -12.83 7.95 3.72
C GLY A 43 -12.76 6.59 3.02
N ASN A 44 -12.42 6.61 1.73
CA ASN A 44 -12.35 5.42 0.88
C ASN A 44 -11.32 5.58 -0.26
N VAL A 45 -10.28 6.39 -0.03
CA VAL A 45 -9.31 6.75 -1.08
C VAL A 45 -8.51 5.52 -1.48
N LEU A 46 -7.99 4.76 -0.51
CA LEU A 46 -7.19 3.56 -0.79
C LEU A 46 -8.05 2.48 -1.44
N GLN A 47 -9.30 2.30 -1.01
CA GLN A 47 -10.25 1.39 -1.68
C GLN A 47 -10.43 1.79 -3.15
N GLY A 48 -10.60 3.08 -3.43
CA GLY A 48 -10.68 3.59 -4.81
C GLY A 48 -9.42 3.31 -5.62
N LEU A 49 -8.25 3.48 -5.01
CA LEU A 49 -6.97 3.20 -5.66
C LEU A 49 -6.76 1.70 -5.92
N VAL A 50 -7.18 0.79 -5.01
CA VAL A 50 -7.16 -0.66 -5.24
C VAL A 50 -8.10 -1.02 -6.40
N LYS A 51 -9.33 -0.48 -6.43
CA LYS A 51 -10.31 -0.73 -7.51
C LYS A 51 -9.85 -0.25 -8.89
N LYS A 52 -8.98 0.77 -8.95
CA LYS A 52 -8.35 1.20 -10.21
C LYS A 52 -7.35 0.18 -10.74
N VAL A 53 -6.68 -0.58 -9.85
CA VAL A 53 -5.77 -1.68 -10.23
C VAL A 53 -6.56 -2.93 -10.60
N ASN A 54 -7.50 -3.34 -9.74
CA ASN A 54 -8.35 -4.49 -10.01
C ASN A 54 -9.76 -4.29 -9.40
N ARG A 55 -10.78 -4.24 -10.26
CA ARG A 55 -12.18 -4.00 -9.86
C ARG A 55 -12.86 -5.22 -9.24
N ALA A 56 -12.34 -6.42 -9.43
CA ALA A 56 -12.95 -7.66 -8.94
C ALA A 56 -12.62 -7.96 -7.46
N VAL A 57 -11.67 -7.23 -6.89
CA VAL A 57 -11.17 -7.43 -5.54
C VAL A 57 -12.13 -6.81 -4.52
N GLN A 58 -12.35 -7.52 -3.41
CA GLN A 58 -13.21 -7.03 -2.33
C GLN A 58 -12.49 -5.94 -1.54
N THR A 59 -13.21 -4.86 -1.23
CA THR A 59 -12.68 -3.75 -0.42
C THR A 59 -13.69 -3.32 0.62
N ALA A 60 -13.24 -3.09 1.85
CA ALA A 60 -14.07 -2.62 2.95
C ALA A 60 -13.41 -1.45 3.70
N SER A 61 -14.22 -0.73 4.48
CA SER A 61 -13.75 0.28 5.42
C SER A 61 -13.79 -0.27 6.85
N ALA A 62 -12.73 -0.02 7.61
CA ALA A 62 -12.70 -0.11 9.06
C ALA A 62 -12.59 1.32 9.59
N GLY A 63 -13.71 2.04 9.53
CA GLY A 63 -13.87 3.42 9.96
C GLY A 63 -15.14 3.60 10.77
#